data_AF-A0A1S3HRT5-F1
#
_entry.id   AF-A0A1S3HRT5-F1
#
_cell.length_a   1.000
_cell.length_b   1.000
_cell.length_c   1.000
_cell.angle_alpha   90.00
_cell.angle_beta   90.00
_cell.angle_gamma   90.00
#
_symmetry.space_group_name_H-M   'P 1'
#
loop_
_entity.id
_entity.type
_entity.pdbx_description
1 polymer ?
#
loop_
_entity_poly.entity_id
_entity_poly.type
_entity_poly.pdbx_seq_one_letter_code
_entity_poly.pdbx_strand_id
1 'polypeptide(L)'
;MLNEDAVKSLAYGMAENVVCKRLDLKGNNIRGTGTEALARMLRHNKSLTSLCLEQNDMGMIENSFGTFCEALAANTTLKELDLRSNQISHNGAQELASALKRNTTLQAIDMRSNSVGIIGGRALLEALRRNKTVYKLSLAGNIIPTDILQSIDTALGHNEDRQLMCNDYYQRTHMLSCELRTLKEEKKMQMSELMDKIDEQEDFMRKTTWSTSHKIGQLQSALDERKAAFKSLKAKLSMVESELALEQQKSHDLEGLVARMKQDQSELSIRHQSDLRQEREDRASVESRLLRELSEVNDRNVQLEAKEDELSRKGKQQQDQIYDLKEQLTHAQADIKLKGAHYEEKFNNEKQKNKEILQEVESLKTREIAKLQQDFDDTEKQLRERINKLERQRLELEEEVSKLKSQAAADRIKAEEELATVKQKIRSDEEQHQKQLEDRMRILQQSKDELQSHSNHQKALILELQGKNSSMELELETHKRRIDAQNTELSGKNNEMMAEVGKVKLEVKQKMAQLETERQAQNELKEEIGRLKRQISEQTGKHRELIHDKEREIESLQEKVREKDKELIRMREEDAQRSSMLQSAIMTYVARSPHK
;
A
#
# COMPACT_ATOMS: atom_id res chain seq x y z
N MET A 1 4.36 27.14 24.01
CA MET A 1 3.48 26.11 24.59
C MET A 1 2.12 26.73 24.79
N LEU A 2 1.09 26.17 24.15
CA LEU A 2 -0.30 26.52 24.44
C LEU A 2 -0.68 25.98 25.83
N ASN A 3 -1.41 26.75 26.63
CA ASN A 3 -2.03 26.23 27.85
C ASN A 3 -3.28 25.39 27.47
N GLU A 4 -3.73 24.52 28.37
CA GLU A 4 -4.87 23.61 28.08
C GLU A 4 -6.14 24.37 27.69
N ASP A 5 -6.38 25.53 28.28
CA ASP A 5 -7.54 26.35 27.95
C ASP A 5 -7.45 26.98 26.55
N ALA A 6 -6.26 27.42 26.10
CA ALA A 6 -6.07 27.87 24.73
C ALA A 6 -6.25 26.71 23.73
N VAL A 7 -5.81 25.49 24.07
CA VAL A 7 -6.05 24.30 23.23
C VAL A 7 -7.54 24.03 23.12
N LYS A 8 -8.30 24.14 24.21
CA LYS A 8 -9.77 24.00 24.19
C LYS A 8 -10.43 25.06 23.31
N SER A 9 -10.06 26.33 23.47
CA SER A 9 -10.60 27.41 22.64
C SER A 9 -10.25 27.23 21.16
N LEU A 10 -9.02 26.83 20.85
CA LEU A 10 -8.59 26.53 19.49
C LEU A 10 -9.37 25.35 18.91
N ALA A 11 -9.47 24.24 19.65
CA ALA A 11 -10.20 23.05 19.24
C ALA A 11 -11.68 23.36 18.97
N TYR A 12 -12.30 24.23 19.79
CA TYR A 12 -13.67 24.69 19.57
C TYR A 12 -13.81 25.49 18.27
N GLY A 13 -12.94 26.48 18.04
CA GLY A 13 -12.95 27.26 16.80
C GLY A 13 -12.64 26.41 15.56
N MET A 14 -11.74 25.44 15.68
CA MET A 14 -11.37 24.52 14.61
C MET A 14 -12.46 23.48 14.31
N ALA A 15 -13.31 23.12 15.27
CA ALA A 15 -14.42 22.19 15.04
C ALA A 15 -15.40 22.71 13.98
N GLU A 16 -15.69 24.01 14.01
CA GLU A 16 -16.58 24.72 13.08
C GLU A 16 -15.85 25.15 11.78
N ASN A 17 -14.51 25.11 11.77
CA ASN A 17 -13.73 25.62 10.66
C ASN A 17 -13.87 24.73 9.41
N VAL A 18 -14.27 25.31 8.28
CA VAL A 18 -14.45 24.60 7.00
C VAL A 18 -13.31 24.79 6.01
N VAL A 19 -12.38 25.70 6.29
CA VAL A 19 -11.34 26.16 5.33
C VAL A 19 -10.00 25.50 5.60
N CYS A 20 -9.59 25.42 6.86
CA CYS A 20 -8.27 24.99 7.28
C CYS A 20 -8.04 23.51 6.93
N LYS A 21 -7.00 23.24 6.13
CA LYS A 21 -6.64 21.89 5.68
C LYS A 21 -5.53 21.25 6.49
N ARG A 22 -4.66 22.07 7.09
CA ARG A 22 -3.48 21.60 7.82
C ARG A 22 -3.36 22.35 9.14
N LEU A 23 -3.18 21.62 10.22
CA LEU A 23 -3.03 22.16 11.56
C LEU A 23 -1.79 21.55 12.19
N ASP A 24 -0.85 22.39 12.60
CA ASP A 24 0.38 21.99 13.29
C ASP A 24 0.34 22.48 14.73
N LEU A 25 0.38 21.53 15.67
CA LEU A 25 0.39 21.76 17.10
C LEU A 25 1.58 21.08 17.77
N LYS A 26 2.69 20.92 17.05
CA LYS A 26 3.93 20.34 17.59
C LYS A 26 4.40 21.05 18.87
N GLY A 27 4.82 20.28 19.88
CA GLY A 27 5.52 20.80 21.06
C GLY A 27 4.65 21.63 22.01
N ASN A 28 3.35 21.34 22.12
CA ASN A 28 2.41 22.10 22.95
C ASN A 28 1.99 21.40 24.24
N ASN A 29 2.60 20.26 24.58
CA ASN A 29 2.32 19.52 25.81
C ASN A 29 0.82 19.21 26.01
N ILE A 30 0.12 18.88 24.92
CA ILE A 30 -1.32 18.64 24.93
C ILE A 30 -1.62 17.27 25.57
N ARG A 31 -2.06 17.28 26.83
CA ARG A 31 -2.41 16.07 27.59
C ARG A 31 -3.83 16.15 28.12
N GLY A 32 -4.39 15.02 28.57
CA GLY A 32 -5.64 14.95 29.33
C GLY A 32 -6.79 15.72 28.68
N THR A 33 -7.23 16.80 29.33
CA THR A 33 -8.37 17.61 28.86
C THR A 33 -8.11 18.31 27.52
N GLY A 34 -6.85 18.60 27.18
CA GLY A 34 -6.47 19.12 25.86
C GLY A 34 -6.64 18.09 24.75
N THR A 35 -6.28 16.82 25.03
CA THR A 35 -6.47 15.70 24.09
C THR A 35 -7.95 15.41 23.84
N GLU A 36 -8.79 15.48 24.88
CA GLU A 36 -10.26 15.37 24.75
C GLU A 36 -10.87 16.50 23.93
N ALA A 37 -10.35 17.72 24.07
CA ALA A 37 -10.78 18.84 23.23
C ALA A 37 -10.43 18.61 21.76
N LEU A 38 -9.23 18.12 21.46
CA LEU A 38 -8.83 17.74 20.10
C LEU A 38 -9.69 16.59 19.55
N ALA A 39 -10.08 15.63 20.38
CA ALA A 39 -10.99 14.56 19.99
C ALA A 39 -12.35 15.13 19.55
N ARG A 40 -12.91 16.08 20.32
CA ARG A 40 -14.16 16.76 19.94
C ARG A 40 -14.00 17.55 18.64
N MET A 41 -12.88 18.26 18.47
CA MET A 41 -12.57 18.95 17.22
C MET A 41 -12.53 17.98 16.03
N LEU A 42 -11.80 16.87 16.13
CA LEU A 42 -11.71 15.87 15.06
C LEU A 42 -13.07 15.24 14.73
N ARG A 43 -13.94 15.02 15.70
CA ARG A 43 -15.26 14.43 15.44
C ARG A 43 -16.16 15.33 14.59
N HIS A 44 -16.03 16.65 14.75
CA HIS A 44 -16.91 17.63 14.09
C HIS A 44 -16.28 18.29 12.86
N ASN A 45 -14.96 18.43 12.84
CA ASN A 45 -14.26 19.05 11.73
C ASN A 45 -14.35 18.20 10.46
N LYS A 46 -14.76 18.82 9.36
CA LYS A 46 -14.93 18.20 8.03
C LYS A 46 -13.99 18.79 6.97
N SER A 47 -12.97 19.54 7.38
CA SER A 47 -12.10 20.28 6.47
C SER A 47 -10.65 19.84 6.55
N LEU A 48 -10.20 19.47 7.74
CA LEU A 48 -8.83 19.18 8.08
C LEU A 48 -8.39 17.85 7.47
N THR A 49 -7.30 17.90 6.70
CA THR A 49 -6.73 16.75 6.00
C THR A 49 -5.39 16.32 6.58
N SER A 50 -4.69 17.21 7.29
CA SER A 50 -3.38 16.93 7.90
C SER A 50 -3.30 17.53 9.30
N LEU A 51 -2.90 16.73 10.28
CA LEU A 51 -2.80 17.13 11.68
C LEU A 51 -1.46 16.69 12.26
N CYS A 52 -0.66 17.66 12.72
CA CYS A 52 0.62 17.41 13.37
C CYS A 52 0.53 17.61 14.89
N LEU A 53 0.80 16.54 15.65
CA LEU A 53 0.73 16.51 17.11
C LEU A 53 2.06 16.02 17.71
N GLU A 54 3.17 16.14 16.99
CA GLU A 54 4.49 15.71 17.48
C GLU A 54 4.83 16.36 18.84
N GLN A 55 5.41 15.60 19.77
CA GLN A 55 5.85 16.10 21.10
C GLN A 55 4.73 16.74 21.95
N ASN A 56 3.61 16.03 22.11
CA ASN A 56 2.51 16.47 22.98
C ASN A 56 2.19 15.51 24.15
N ASP A 57 2.86 14.36 24.24
CA ASP A 57 2.68 13.37 25.31
C ASP A 57 1.22 12.90 25.51
N MET A 58 0.42 12.88 24.43
CA MET A 58 -0.99 12.52 24.48
C MET A 58 -1.24 11.10 25.03
N GLY A 59 -0.27 10.20 24.87
CA GLY A 59 -0.34 8.81 25.32
C GLY A 59 -0.17 8.62 26.83
N MET A 60 0.16 9.68 27.60
CA MET A 60 0.32 9.60 29.05
C MET A 60 -0.99 9.29 29.79
N ILE A 61 -2.14 9.72 29.25
CA ILE A 61 -3.46 9.47 29.84
C ILE A 61 -4.27 8.62 28.86
N GLU A 62 -4.35 7.32 29.14
CA GLU A 62 -4.92 6.33 28.22
C GLU A 62 -6.39 6.62 27.87
N ASN A 63 -7.21 7.04 28.85
CA ASN A 63 -8.62 7.36 28.63
C ASN A 63 -8.82 8.52 27.64
N SER A 64 -8.02 9.58 27.78
CA SER A 64 -8.11 10.75 26.91
C SER A 64 -7.62 10.42 25.49
N PHE A 65 -6.57 9.59 25.37
CA PHE A 65 -6.10 9.10 24.08
C PHE A 65 -7.09 8.12 23.41
N GLY A 66 -7.76 7.27 24.17
CA GLY A 66 -8.85 6.41 23.68
C GLY A 66 -9.99 7.24 23.08
N THR A 67 -10.41 8.31 23.78
CA THR A 67 -11.40 9.27 23.27
C THR A 67 -10.97 9.90 21.94
N PHE A 68 -9.68 10.25 21.81
CA PHE A 68 -9.11 10.74 20.56
C PHE A 68 -9.15 9.69 19.44
N CYS A 69 -8.84 8.43 19.75
CA CYS A 69 -8.92 7.33 18.79
C CYS A 69 -10.36 7.08 18.32
N GLU A 70 -11.35 7.15 19.21
CA GLU A 70 -12.77 7.05 18.83
C GLU A 70 -13.21 8.18 17.91
N ALA A 71 -12.78 9.41 18.19
CA ALA A 71 -13.04 10.55 17.31
C ALA A 71 -12.37 10.37 15.94
N LEU A 72 -11.12 9.87 15.92
CA LEU A 72 -10.41 9.54 14.68
C LEU A 72 -11.16 8.48 13.88
N ALA A 73 -11.72 7.45 14.53
CA ALA A 73 -12.52 6.42 13.86
C ALA A 73 -13.76 6.98 13.15
N ALA A 74 -14.34 8.06 13.69
CA ALA A 74 -15.52 8.72 13.13
C ALA A 74 -15.18 9.82 12.10
N ASN A 75 -13.94 10.33 12.08
CA ASN A 75 -13.53 11.37 11.15
C ASN A 75 -13.40 10.81 9.72
N THR A 76 -13.93 11.54 8.76
CA THR A 76 -13.98 11.14 7.34
C THR A 76 -13.19 12.06 6.41
N THR A 77 -12.26 12.85 6.96
CA THR A 77 -11.58 13.92 6.20
C THR A 77 -10.07 13.96 6.42
N LEU A 78 -9.61 13.53 7.59
CA LEU A 78 -8.20 13.47 7.95
C LEU A 78 -7.50 12.36 7.16
N LYS A 79 -6.44 12.74 6.44
CA LYS A 79 -5.62 11.84 5.62
C LYS A 79 -4.25 11.60 6.22
N GLU A 80 -3.69 12.60 6.88
CA GLU A 80 -2.35 12.55 7.46
C GLU A 80 -2.40 12.90 8.95
N LEU A 81 -1.76 12.06 9.77
CA LEU A 81 -1.68 12.26 11.21
C LEU A 81 -0.26 11.99 11.71
N ASP A 82 0.32 12.98 12.39
CA ASP A 82 1.63 12.84 13.02
C ASP A 82 1.50 12.76 14.54
N LEU A 83 1.89 11.62 15.09
CA LEU A 83 1.89 11.26 16.51
C LEU A 83 3.29 10.96 17.03
N ARG A 84 4.34 11.47 16.38
CA ARG A 84 5.72 11.25 16.83
C ARG A 84 5.96 11.74 18.26
N SER A 85 6.72 10.99 19.05
CA SER A 85 7.11 11.38 20.41
C SER A 85 5.92 11.81 21.29
N ASN A 86 4.88 10.97 21.37
CA ASN A 86 3.68 11.24 22.17
C ASN A 86 3.50 10.29 23.35
N GLN A 87 4.53 9.51 23.71
CA GLN A 87 4.50 8.52 24.79
C GLN A 87 3.34 7.52 24.68
N ILE A 88 2.98 7.12 23.46
CA ILE A 88 1.90 6.16 23.23
C ILE A 88 2.35 4.77 23.70
N SER A 89 1.64 4.21 24.68
CA SER A 89 1.87 2.86 25.23
C SER A 89 1.31 1.76 24.30
N HIS A 90 1.55 0.49 24.64
CA HIS A 90 0.93 -0.64 23.95
C HIS A 90 -0.61 -0.61 24.01
N ASN A 91 -1.21 -0.11 25.10
CA ASN A 91 -2.66 0.04 25.23
C ASN A 91 -3.18 1.14 24.30
N GLY A 92 -2.52 2.29 24.27
CA GLY A 92 -2.85 3.36 23.32
C GLY A 92 -2.76 2.89 21.86
N ALA A 93 -1.76 2.07 21.54
CA ALA A 93 -1.63 1.48 20.20
C ALA A 93 -2.78 0.51 19.86
N GLN A 94 -3.32 -0.23 20.83
CA GLN A 94 -4.50 -1.08 20.64
C GLN A 94 -5.77 -0.26 20.37
N GLU A 95 -5.96 0.84 21.08
CA GLU A 95 -7.07 1.78 20.83
C GLU A 95 -6.98 2.38 19.43
N LEU A 96 -5.78 2.82 19.04
CA LEU A 96 -5.53 3.32 17.69
C LEU A 96 -5.80 2.25 16.64
N ALA A 97 -5.33 1.01 16.85
CA ALA A 97 -5.60 -0.11 15.95
C ALA A 97 -7.11 -0.36 15.78
N SER A 98 -7.89 -0.31 16.87
CA SER A 98 -9.34 -0.44 16.84
C SER A 98 -10.00 0.70 16.05
N ALA A 99 -9.51 1.93 16.20
CA ALA A 99 -9.96 3.07 15.42
C ALA A 99 -9.65 2.91 13.93
N LEU A 100 -8.45 2.46 13.57
CA LEU A 100 -8.03 2.23 12.19
C LEU A 100 -8.86 1.15 11.49
N LYS A 101 -9.33 0.12 12.20
CA LYS A 101 -10.24 -0.89 11.62
C LYS A 101 -11.54 -0.26 11.08
N ARG A 102 -11.96 0.88 11.61
CA ARG A 102 -13.21 1.58 11.25
C ARG A 102 -12.99 2.81 10.38
N ASN A 103 -11.86 3.49 10.54
CA ASN A 103 -11.53 4.67 9.74
C ASN A 103 -11.27 4.27 8.27
N THR A 104 -11.84 5.02 7.34
CA THR A 104 -11.73 4.74 5.89
C THR A 104 -11.09 5.89 5.10
N THR A 105 -10.48 6.86 5.77
CA THR A 105 -9.98 8.09 5.13
C THR A 105 -8.54 8.41 5.43
N LEU A 106 -8.03 7.94 6.58
CA LEU A 106 -6.65 8.09 6.97
C LEU A 106 -5.75 7.25 6.06
N GLN A 107 -4.68 7.88 5.61
CA GLN A 107 -3.77 7.39 4.58
C GLN A 107 -2.34 7.25 5.09
N ALA A 108 -1.90 8.24 5.88
CA ALA A 108 -0.56 8.30 6.43
C ALA A 108 -0.57 8.57 7.93
N ILE A 109 0.20 7.78 8.67
CA ILE A 109 0.36 7.94 10.12
C ILE A 109 1.85 7.86 10.46
N ASP A 110 2.34 8.84 11.23
CA ASP A 110 3.68 8.79 11.80
C ASP A 110 3.60 8.55 13.30
N MET A 111 4.17 7.44 13.77
CA MET A 111 4.18 7.07 15.18
C MET A 111 5.60 6.89 15.70
N ARG A 112 6.63 7.44 15.05
CA ARG A 112 8.02 7.25 15.47
C ARG A 112 8.28 7.72 16.91
N SER A 113 9.19 7.03 17.60
CA SER A 113 9.60 7.33 18.97
C SER A 113 8.45 7.31 19.99
N ASN A 114 7.67 6.22 20.01
CA ASN A 114 6.68 5.94 21.05
C ASN A 114 7.00 4.59 21.74
N SER A 115 6.13 4.12 22.64
CA SER A 115 6.32 2.89 23.43
C SER A 115 5.29 1.81 23.05
N VAL A 116 5.08 1.59 21.75
CA VAL A 116 4.05 0.68 21.21
C VAL A 116 4.31 -0.79 21.58
N GLY A 117 5.58 -1.23 21.53
CA GLY A 117 5.98 -2.58 21.89
C GLY A 117 5.39 -3.70 21.02
N ILE A 118 5.64 -4.96 21.42
CA ILE A 118 5.23 -6.16 20.66
C ILE A 118 3.70 -6.26 20.55
N ILE A 119 2.99 -6.03 21.65
CA ILE A 119 1.53 -6.18 21.74
C ILE A 119 0.84 -5.14 20.85
N GLY A 120 1.26 -3.87 20.94
CA GLY A 120 0.74 -2.81 20.09
C GLY A 120 1.06 -3.02 18.62
N GLY A 121 2.28 -3.48 18.30
CA GLY A 121 2.67 -3.82 16.93
C GLY A 121 1.79 -4.90 16.30
N ARG A 122 1.45 -5.96 17.05
CA ARG A 122 0.51 -7.01 16.59
C ARG A 122 -0.90 -6.47 16.36
N ALA A 123 -1.39 -5.60 17.24
CA ALA A 123 -2.70 -4.97 17.09
C ALA A 123 -2.77 -4.10 15.82
N LEU A 124 -1.74 -3.29 15.57
CA LEU A 124 -1.63 -2.47 14.36
C LEU A 124 -1.60 -3.34 13.09
N LEU A 125 -0.84 -4.44 13.09
CA LEU A 125 -0.81 -5.39 11.97
C LEU A 125 -2.21 -5.97 11.67
N GLU A 126 -2.95 -6.38 12.70
CA GLU A 126 -4.30 -6.92 12.54
C GLU A 126 -5.28 -5.86 12.02
N ALA A 127 -5.11 -4.60 12.45
CA ALA A 127 -5.89 -3.48 11.94
C ALA A 127 -5.62 -3.21 10.46
N LEU A 128 -4.34 -3.18 10.05
CA LEU A 128 -3.93 -2.95 8.65
C LEU A 128 -4.37 -4.06 7.70
N ARG A 129 -4.59 -5.29 8.19
CA ARG A 129 -5.19 -6.35 7.37
C ARG A 129 -6.65 -6.08 6.99
N ARG A 130 -7.37 -5.32 7.83
CA ARG A 130 -8.78 -4.95 7.61
C ARG A 130 -8.91 -3.58 6.95
N ASN A 131 -8.11 -2.61 7.40
CA ASN A 131 -8.06 -1.27 6.84
C ASN A 131 -7.37 -1.31 5.46
N LYS A 132 -7.98 -0.67 4.46
CA LYS A 132 -7.46 -0.65 3.07
C LYS A 132 -6.98 0.73 2.62
N THR A 133 -6.97 1.72 3.53
CA THR A 133 -6.75 3.13 3.19
C THR A 133 -5.40 3.62 3.67
N VAL A 134 -4.89 3.07 4.79
CA VAL A 134 -3.56 3.39 5.30
C VAL A 134 -2.53 2.63 4.47
N TYR A 135 -1.71 3.37 3.73
CA TYR A 135 -0.58 2.85 2.94
C TYR A 135 0.78 3.35 3.47
N LYS A 136 0.79 4.35 4.36
CA LYS A 136 2.02 4.87 4.96
C LYS A 136 1.94 4.87 6.48
N LEU A 137 2.75 4.04 7.13
CA LEU A 137 2.85 4.00 8.60
C LEU A 137 4.33 3.94 9.02
N SER A 138 4.77 4.92 9.81
CA SER A 138 6.16 4.98 10.32
C SER A 138 6.24 4.60 11.80
N LEU A 139 6.97 3.53 12.11
CA LEU A 139 7.07 2.95 13.46
C LEU A 139 8.50 2.92 14.04
N ALA A 140 9.47 3.61 13.44
CA ALA A 140 10.84 3.64 13.95
C ALA A 140 10.91 4.11 15.42
N GLY A 141 11.71 3.43 16.25
CA GLY A 141 11.87 3.79 17.67
C GLY A 141 10.72 3.33 18.58
N ASN A 142 9.97 2.28 18.24
CA ASN A 142 8.83 1.77 19.01
C ASN A 142 9.04 0.42 19.72
N ILE A 143 10.26 -0.14 19.70
CA ILE A 143 10.58 -1.44 20.30
C ILE A 143 9.67 -2.56 19.76
N ILE A 144 9.42 -2.54 18.45
CA ILE A 144 8.65 -3.58 17.73
C ILE A 144 9.65 -4.56 17.09
N PRO A 145 9.47 -5.88 17.24
CA PRO A 145 10.30 -6.88 16.58
C PRO A 145 10.30 -6.72 15.06
N THR A 146 11.44 -7.00 14.44
CA THR A 146 11.65 -6.91 12.98
C THR A 146 10.64 -7.71 12.18
N ASP A 147 10.25 -8.89 12.65
CA ASP A 147 9.33 -9.79 11.94
C ASP A 147 7.92 -9.19 11.84
N ILE A 148 7.49 -8.48 12.90
CA ILE A 148 6.20 -7.76 12.91
C ILE A 148 6.28 -6.54 12.01
N LEU A 149 7.40 -5.80 12.04
CA LEU A 149 7.60 -4.65 11.14
C LEU A 149 7.55 -5.08 9.67
N GLN A 150 8.25 -6.16 9.28
CA GLN A 150 8.18 -6.70 7.92
C GLN A 150 6.75 -7.11 7.52
N SER A 151 6.00 -7.72 8.45
CA SER A 151 4.60 -8.08 8.22
C SER A 151 3.70 -6.85 8.03
N ILE A 152 3.98 -5.78 8.77
CA ILE A 152 3.30 -4.48 8.63
C ILE A 152 3.64 -3.86 7.28
N ASP A 153 4.92 -3.81 6.91
CA ASP A 153 5.37 -3.26 5.62
C ASP A 153 4.74 -4.00 4.43
N THR A 154 4.63 -5.33 4.53
CA THR A 154 3.93 -6.14 3.51
C THR A 154 2.44 -5.78 3.44
N ALA A 155 1.77 -5.56 4.57
CA ALA A 155 0.37 -5.15 4.58
C ALA A 155 0.18 -3.73 4.01
N LEU A 156 1.10 -2.81 4.28
CA LEU A 156 1.11 -1.46 3.74
C LEU A 156 1.34 -1.47 2.22
N GLY A 157 2.28 -2.28 1.73
CA GLY A 157 2.53 -2.46 0.29
C GLY A 157 1.28 -2.92 -0.45
N HIS A 158 0.55 -3.91 0.09
CA HIS A 158 -0.73 -4.33 -0.51
C HIS A 158 -1.79 -3.21 -0.53
N ASN A 159 -1.80 -2.31 0.44
CA ASN A 159 -2.71 -1.17 0.46
C ASN A 159 -2.27 -0.08 -0.52
N GLU A 160 -0.97 0.16 -0.65
CA GLU A 160 -0.38 1.07 -1.64
C GLU A 160 -0.72 0.62 -3.07
N ASP A 161 -0.48 -0.66 -3.39
CA ASP A 161 -0.83 -1.25 -4.68
C ASP A 161 -2.32 -1.10 -5.01
N ARG A 162 -3.20 -1.34 -4.02
CA ARG A 162 -4.64 -1.14 -4.18
C ARG A 162 -4.99 0.31 -4.49
N GLN A 163 -4.33 1.26 -3.84
CA GLN A 163 -4.58 2.67 -4.07
C GLN A 163 -4.10 3.11 -5.46
N LEU A 164 -2.92 2.65 -5.88
CA LEU A 164 -2.39 2.90 -7.22
C LEU A 164 -3.31 2.32 -8.30
N MET A 165 -3.70 1.05 -8.18
CA MET A 165 -4.62 0.40 -9.12
C MET A 165 -5.98 1.10 -9.19
N CYS A 166 -6.51 1.58 -8.06
CA CYS A 166 -7.78 2.32 -8.04
C CYS A 166 -7.65 3.68 -8.76
N ASN A 167 -6.54 4.39 -8.54
CA ASN A 167 -6.27 5.67 -9.21
C ASN A 167 -6.09 5.47 -10.72
N ASP A 168 -5.33 4.48 -11.14
CA ASP A 168 -5.13 4.13 -12.55
C ASP A 168 -6.44 3.74 -13.22
N TYR A 169 -7.28 2.94 -12.54
CA TYR A 169 -8.60 2.59 -13.03
C TYR A 169 -9.50 3.82 -13.20
N TYR A 170 -9.50 4.74 -12.22
CA TYR A 170 -10.27 5.98 -12.30
C TYR A 170 -9.79 6.88 -13.44
N GLN A 171 -8.47 7.08 -13.58
CA GLN A 171 -7.88 7.86 -14.66
C GLN A 171 -8.19 7.28 -16.03
N ARG A 172 -8.06 5.96 -16.19
CA ARG A 172 -8.38 5.26 -17.44
C ARG A 172 -9.87 5.38 -17.79
N THR A 173 -10.75 5.23 -16.80
CA THR A 173 -12.20 5.38 -16.99
C THR A 173 -12.56 6.81 -17.36
N HIS A 174 -11.92 7.81 -16.75
CA HIS A 174 -12.09 9.21 -17.06
C HIS A 174 -11.61 9.53 -18.49
N MET A 175 -10.43 9.06 -18.87
CA MET A 175 -9.89 9.17 -20.23
C MET A 175 -10.85 8.59 -21.27
N LEU A 176 -11.28 7.33 -21.09
CA LEU A 176 -12.25 6.68 -21.97
C LEU A 176 -13.57 7.44 -22.07
N SER A 177 -14.03 8.02 -20.96
CA SER A 177 -15.26 8.81 -20.91
C SER A 177 -15.10 10.15 -21.65
N CYS A 178 -13.92 10.78 -21.59
CA CYS A 178 -13.59 11.95 -22.41
C CYS A 178 -13.55 11.59 -23.89
N GLU A 179 -12.86 10.51 -24.27
CA GLU A 179 -12.77 10.02 -25.65
C GLU A 179 -14.14 9.65 -26.24
N LEU A 180 -15.00 9.00 -25.44
CA LEU A 180 -16.37 8.70 -25.86
C LEU A 180 -17.19 9.97 -26.08
N ARG A 181 -16.99 11.01 -25.26
CA ARG A 181 -17.67 12.29 -25.42
C ARG A 181 -17.24 12.99 -26.71
N THR A 182 -15.94 13.08 -26.97
CA THR A 182 -15.41 13.70 -28.19
C THR A 182 -15.89 12.96 -29.43
N LEU A 183 -15.82 11.62 -29.43
CA LEU A 183 -16.34 10.80 -30.55
C LEU A 183 -17.84 11.02 -30.78
N LYS A 184 -18.64 11.14 -29.70
CA LYS A 184 -20.08 11.41 -29.81
C LYS A 184 -20.34 12.80 -30.40
N GLU A 185 -19.57 13.81 -30.00
CA GLU A 185 -19.66 15.17 -30.53
C GLU A 185 -19.24 15.24 -32.00
N GLU A 186 -18.14 14.58 -32.38
CA GLU A 186 -17.71 14.43 -33.77
C GLU A 186 -18.77 13.74 -34.63
N LYS A 187 -19.35 12.63 -34.15
CA LYS A 187 -20.42 11.94 -34.87
C LYS A 187 -21.69 12.78 -35.01
N LYS A 188 -22.01 13.58 -34.00
CA LYS A 188 -23.12 14.54 -34.07
C LYS A 188 -22.85 15.63 -35.11
N MET A 189 -21.64 16.18 -35.17
CA MET A 189 -21.24 17.18 -36.17
C MET A 189 -21.29 16.58 -37.58
N GLN A 190 -20.73 15.39 -37.79
CA GLN A 190 -20.80 14.68 -39.07
C GLN A 190 -22.24 14.41 -39.52
N MET A 191 -23.13 14.04 -38.59
CA MET A 191 -24.55 13.87 -38.89
C MET A 191 -25.22 15.19 -39.26
N SER A 192 -24.88 16.29 -38.57
CA SER A 192 -25.39 17.63 -38.90
C SER A 192 -24.95 18.06 -40.29
N GLU A 193 -23.66 17.94 -40.62
CA GLU A 193 -23.14 18.27 -41.95
C GLU A 193 -23.80 17.42 -43.05
N LEU A 194 -24.11 16.16 -42.76
CA LEU A 194 -24.76 15.27 -43.72
C LEU A 194 -26.25 15.63 -43.90
N MET A 195 -26.94 16.05 -42.84
CA MET A 195 -28.28 16.62 -42.92
C MET A 195 -28.29 17.91 -43.73
N ASP A 196 -27.34 18.83 -43.47
CA ASP A 196 -27.24 20.09 -44.22
C ASP A 196 -27.03 19.84 -45.72
N LYS A 197 -26.19 18.85 -46.07
CA LYS A 197 -26.00 18.43 -47.48
C LYS A 197 -27.24 17.82 -48.10
N ILE A 198 -28.02 17.05 -47.35
CA ILE A 198 -29.28 16.50 -47.83
C ILE A 198 -30.27 17.64 -48.10
N ASP A 199 -30.39 18.59 -47.18
CA ASP A 199 -31.27 19.75 -47.33
C ASP A 199 -30.87 20.61 -48.54
N GLU A 200 -29.57 20.85 -48.75
CA GLU A 200 -29.06 21.53 -49.94
C GLU A 200 -29.40 20.78 -51.24
N GLN A 201 -29.27 19.45 -51.24
CA GLN A 201 -29.64 18.64 -52.39
C GLN A 201 -31.15 18.66 -52.64
N GLU A 202 -31.98 18.58 -51.60
CA GLU A 202 -33.42 18.70 -51.72
C GLU A 202 -33.81 20.06 -52.30
N ASP A 203 -33.21 21.14 -51.83
CA ASP A 203 -33.49 22.49 -52.33
C ASP A 203 -33.03 22.68 -53.78
N PHE A 204 -31.87 22.12 -54.14
CA PHE A 204 -31.42 22.08 -55.54
C PHE A 204 -32.41 21.30 -56.41
N MET A 205 -32.85 20.12 -55.96
CA MET A 205 -33.82 19.29 -56.66
C MET A 205 -35.18 19.99 -56.77
N ARG A 206 -35.64 20.72 -55.75
CA ARG A 206 -36.86 21.54 -55.81
C ARG A 206 -36.74 22.64 -56.84
N LYS A 207 -35.60 23.36 -56.89
CA LYS A 207 -35.35 24.43 -57.87
C LYS A 207 -35.30 23.90 -59.30
N THR A 208 -34.61 22.79 -59.54
CA THR A 208 -34.55 22.16 -60.87
C THR A 208 -35.90 21.59 -61.29
N THR A 209 -36.63 20.95 -60.39
CA THR A 209 -38.00 20.46 -60.64
C THR A 209 -38.95 21.62 -60.94
N TRP A 210 -38.86 22.72 -60.21
CA TRP A 210 -39.65 23.92 -60.47
C TRP A 210 -39.34 24.53 -61.83
N SER A 211 -38.05 24.71 -62.17
CA SER A 211 -37.61 25.27 -63.45
C SER A 211 -38.04 24.40 -64.64
N THR A 212 -37.86 23.08 -64.53
CA THR A 212 -38.29 22.12 -65.56
C THR A 212 -39.80 22.11 -65.72
N SER A 213 -40.56 22.10 -64.62
CA SER A 213 -42.03 22.19 -64.65
C SER A 213 -42.52 23.49 -65.29
N HIS A 214 -41.90 24.63 -64.95
CA HIS A 214 -42.21 25.92 -65.57
C HIS A 214 -41.89 25.92 -67.07
N LYS A 215 -40.76 25.31 -67.49
CA LYS A 215 -40.39 25.19 -68.90
C LYS A 215 -41.36 24.31 -69.67
N ILE A 216 -41.77 23.18 -69.08
CA ILE A 216 -42.82 22.33 -69.64
C ILE A 216 -44.11 23.12 -69.81
N GLY A 217 -44.53 23.89 -68.80
CA GLY A 217 -45.72 24.75 -68.89
C GLY A 217 -45.64 25.78 -70.03
N GLN A 218 -44.49 26.44 -70.20
CA GLN A 218 -44.27 27.37 -71.32
C GLN A 218 -44.37 26.68 -72.69
N LEU A 219 -43.75 25.50 -72.82
CA LEU A 219 -43.81 24.71 -74.06
C LEU A 219 -45.24 24.23 -74.34
N GLN A 220 -45.99 23.87 -73.30
CA GLN A 220 -47.40 23.47 -73.42
C GLN A 220 -48.25 24.64 -73.93
N SER A 221 -48.08 25.84 -73.36
CA SER A 221 -48.78 27.06 -73.80
C SER A 221 -48.47 27.39 -75.27
N ALA A 222 -47.18 27.38 -75.64
CA ALA A 222 -46.76 27.62 -77.02
C ALA A 222 -47.29 26.57 -77.99
N LEU A 223 -47.38 25.31 -77.56
CA LEU A 223 -47.98 24.22 -78.34
C LEU A 223 -49.47 24.46 -78.56
N ASP A 224 -50.20 24.89 -77.52
CA ASP A 224 -51.64 25.14 -77.61
C ASP A 224 -51.95 26.40 -78.45
N GLU A 225 -51.13 27.44 -78.36
CA GLU A 225 -51.16 28.59 -79.28
C GLU A 225 -50.94 28.16 -80.73
N ARG A 226 -49.93 27.32 -81.00
CA ARG A 226 -49.70 26.77 -82.35
C ARG A 226 -50.87 25.92 -82.82
N LYS A 227 -51.46 25.09 -81.97
CA LYS A 227 -52.67 24.31 -82.32
C LYS A 227 -53.84 25.24 -82.65
N ALA A 228 -54.03 26.32 -81.89
CA ALA A 228 -55.08 27.31 -82.16
C ALA A 228 -54.85 28.03 -83.50
N ALA A 229 -53.61 28.45 -83.76
CA ALA A 229 -53.21 29.03 -85.05
C ALA A 229 -53.44 28.04 -86.21
N PHE A 230 -53.09 26.76 -86.03
CA PHE A 230 -53.32 25.73 -87.03
C PHE A 230 -54.82 25.50 -87.29
N LYS A 231 -55.65 25.47 -86.24
CA LYS A 231 -57.11 25.43 -86.40
C LYS A 231 -57.65 26.63 -87.18
N SER A 232 -57.16 27.83 -86.89
CA SER A 232 -57.53 29.05 -87.61
C SER A 232 -57.10 29.00 -89.09
N LEU A 233 -55.86 28.61 -89.36
CA LEU A 233 -55.34 28.41 -90.71
C LEU A 233 -56.14 27.36 -91.49
N LYS A 234 -56.48 26.24 -90.85
CA LYS A 234 -57.33 25.20 -91.46
C LYS A 234 -58.72 25.74 -91.81
N ALA A 235 -59.32 26.57 -90.96
CA ALA A 235 -60.60 27.22 -91.26
C ALA A 235 -60.48 28.21 -92.44
N LYS A 236 -59.41 29.01 -92.47
CA LYS A 236 -59.14 29.92 -93.60
C LYS A 236 -58.92 29.16 -94.91
N LEU A 237 -58.18 28.07 -94.88
CA LEU A 237 -57.96 27.20 -96.04
C LEU A 237 -59.30 26.69 -96.58
N SER A 238 -60.17 26.17 -95.71
CA SER A 238 -61.49 25.68 -96.10
C SER A 238 -62.38 26.78 -96.71
N MET A 239 -62.29 28.02 -96.22
CA MET A 239 -62.97 29.16 -96.85
C MET A 239 -62.44 29.43 -98.26
N VAL A 240 -61.11 29.50 -98.42
CA VAL A 240 -60.49 29.76 -99.73
C VAL A 240 -60.78 28.64 -100.72
N GLU A 241 -60.78 27.38 -100.28
CA GLU A 241 -61.18 26.23 -101.10
C GLU A 241 -62.64 26.36 -101.56
N SER A 242 -63.53 26.84 -100.69
CA SER A 242 -64.94 27.10 -101.03
C SER A 242 -65.09 28.27 -102.01
N GLU A 243 -64.35 29.37 -101.83
CA GLU A 243 -64.33 30.50 -102.76
C GLU A 243 -63.79 30.10 -104.14
N LEU A 244 -62.73 29.29 -104.18
CA LEU A 244 -62.15 28.77 -105.41
C LEU A 244 -63.15 27.88 -106.16
N ALA A 245 -63.88 27.02 -105.46
CA ALA A 245 -64.93 26.19 -106.07
C ALA A 245 -66.04 27.06 -106.70
N LEU A 246 -66.40 28.16 -106.04
CA LEU A 246 -67.38 29.13 -106.53
C LEU A 246 -66.89 29.85 -107.80
N GLU A 247 -65.60 30.19 -107.86
CA GLU A 247 -65.01 30.83 -109.02
C GLU A 247 -64.81 29.87 -110.20
N GLN A 248 -64.47 28.61 -109.92
CA GLN A 248 -64.47 27.53 -110.92
C GLN A 248 -65.86 27.33 -111.52
N GLN A 249 -66.92 27.40 -110.71
CA GLN A 249 -68.29 27.32 -111.20
C GLN A 249 -68.66 28.49 -112.12
N LYS A 250 -68.31 29.73 -111.75
CA LYS A 250 -68.50 30.90 -112.63
C LYS A 250 -67.75 30.77 -113.95
N SER A 251 -66.52 30.26 -113.93
CA SER A 251 -65.74 30.01 -115.14
C SER A 251 -66.45 29.01 -116.06
N HIS A 252 -67.02 27.95 -115.50
CA HIS A 252 -67.79 26.97 -116.25
C HIS A 252 -69.06 27.55 -116.87
N ASP A 253 -69.78 28.41 -116.11
CA ASP A 253 -70.96 29.11 -116.63
C ASP A 253 -70.61 30.05 -117.80
N LEU A 254 -69.45 30.72 -117.73
CA LEU A 254 -68.94 31.56 -118.82
C LEU A 254 -68.58 30.75 -120.07
N GLU A 255 -67.99 29.55 -119.93
CA GLU A 255 -67.76 28.63 -121.05
C GLU A 255 -69.08 28.22 -121.73
N GLY A 256 -70.13 27.98 -120.93
CA GLY A 256 -71.48 27.68 -121.43
C GLY A 256 -72.10 28.82 -122.25
N LEU A 257 -71.85 30.08 -121.87
CA LEU A 257 -72.30 31.26 -122.63
C LEU A 257 -71.56 31.42 -123.96
N VAL A 258 -70.25 31.17 -123.98
CA VAL A 258 -69.44 31.23 -125.20
C VAL A 258 -69.87 30.17 -126.22
N ALA A 259 -70.25 28.97 -125.76
CA ALA A 259 -70.76 27.91 -126.62
C ALA A 259 -72.08 28.32 -127.33
N ARG A 260 -72.99 29.00 -126.63
CA ARG A 260 -74.26 29.50 -127.20
C ARG A 260 -74.03 30.56 -128.28
N MET A 261 -73.13 31.52 -128.02
CA MET A 261 -72.81 32.55 -129.01
C MET A 261 -72.23 31.97 -130.31
N LYS A 262 -71.45 30.88 -130.23
CA LYS A 262 -70.94 30.18 -131.41
C LYS A 262 -72.05 29.48 -132.21
N GLN A 263 -73.08 28.99 -131.55
CA GLN A 263 -74.23 28.37 -132.21
C GLN A 263 -75.06 29.40 -132.98
N ASP A 264 -75.37 30.54 -132.36
CA ASP A 264 -76.12 31.65 -132.97
C ASP A 264 -75.40 32.22 -134.22
N GLN A 265 -74.07 32.26 -134.18
CA GLN A 265 -73.25 32.71 -135.31
C GLN A 265 -73.34 31.77 -136.53
N SER A 266 -73.58 30.47 -136.32
CA SER A 266 -73.71 29.49 -137.39
C SER A 266 -75.07 29.55 -138.11
N GLU A 267 -76.14 29.86 -137.39
CA GLU A 267 -77.50 29.99 -137.96
C GLU A 267 -77.65 31.22 -138.86
N LEU A 268 -76.97 32.31 -138.51
CA LEU A 268 -76.95 33.56 -139.28
C LEU A 268 -76.23 33.40 -140.64
N SER A 269 -75.20 32.53 -140.71
CA SER A 269 -74.45 32.29 -141.95
C SER A 269 -75.25 31.49 -143.00
N ILE A 270 -76.20 30.66 -142.59
CA ILE A 270 -76.99 29.82 -143.51
C ILE A 270 -78.10 30.64 -144.18
N ARG A 271 -78.70 31.60 -143.47
CA ARG A 271 -79.71 32.52 -144.04
C ARG A 271 -79.12 33.43 -145.12
N HIS A 272 -77.89 33.89 -144.94
CA HIS A 272 -77.26 34.83 -145.87
C HIS A 272 -76.87 34.22 -147.24
N GLN A 273 -76.75 32.89 -147.34
CA GLN A 273 -76.47 32.19 -148.60
C GLN A 273 -77.72 31.90 -149.45
N SER A 274 -78.91 31.96 -148.86
CA SER A 274 -80.20 31.70 -149.54
C SER A 274 -80.71 32.93 -150.31
N ASP A 275 -80.51 34.13 -149.78
CA ASP A 275 -81.11 35.35 -150.33
C ASP A 275 -80.32 35.92 -151.53
N LEU A 276 -79.02 35.60 -151.64
CA LEU A 276 -78.13 36.12 -152.68
C LEU A 276 -78.30 35.48 -154.08
N ARG A 277 -79.11 34.43 -154.22
CA ARG A 277 -79.34 33.72 -155.50
C ARG A 277 -80.56 34.23 -156.28
N GLN A 278 -81.48 34.94 -155.65
CA GLN A 278 -82.74 35.38 -156.28
C GLN A 278 -82.67 36.84 -156.81
N GLU A 279 -81.69 37.64 -156.38
CA GLU A 279 -81.57 39.08 -156.71
C GLU A 279 -80.77 39.41 -157.99
N ARG A 280 -80.21 38.43 -158.71
CA ARG A 280 -79.30 38.69 -159.84
C ARG A 280 -79.93 38.74 -161.24
N GLU A 281 -81.22 38.47 -161.41
CA GLU A 281 -81.80 38.36 -162.76
C GLU A 281 -82.70 39.51 -163.23
N ASP A 282 -83.27 40.35 -162.36
CA ASP A 282 -84.18 41.39 -162.84
C ASP A 282 -84.00 42.72 -162.12
N ARG A 283 -83.18 43.61 -162.70
CA ARG A 283 -83.63 44.93 -163.18
C ARG A 283 -82.46 45.88 -163.40
N ALA A 284 -82.09 46.01 -164.67
CA ALA A 284 -81.74 47.30 -165.26
C ALA A 284 -82.91 47.76 -166.17
N SER A 285 -84.02 48.16 -165.57
CA SER A 285 -84.88 49.22 -166.12
C SER A 285 -85.18 50.17 -164.95
N VAL A 286 -84.25 51.07 -164.68
CA VAL A 286 -84.27 52.44 -165.20
C VAL A 286 -85.48 53.20 -164.68
N GLU A 287 -85.16 54.17 -163.82
CA GLU A 287 -85.79 55.49 -163.74
C GLU A 287 -87.32 55.53 -163.81
N SER A 288 -87.94 55.31 -162.65
CA SER A 288 -88.91 56.28 -162.13
C SER A 288 -89.18 56.04 -160.64
N ARG A 289 -88.15 56.20 -159.81
CA ARG A 289 -88.37 56.65 -158.42
C ARG A 289 -87.10 57.16 -157.75
N LEU A 290 -86.43 58.10 -158.42
CA LEU A 290 -85.69 59.13 -157.70
C LEU A 290 -86.70 60.04 -157.01
N LEU A 291 -86.99 59.71 -155.75
CA LEU A 291 -87.53 60.47 -154.62
C LEU A 291 -88.03 59.39 -153.64
N ARG A 292 -87.37 59.07 -152.52
CA ARG A 292 -87.03 60.08 -151.53
C ARG A 292 -86.06 59.69 -150.40
N GLU A 293 -85.36 58.55 -150.37
CA GLU A 293 -84.63 58.20 -149.13
C GLU A 293 -83.25 57.62 -149.36
N LEU A 294 -82.28 58.18 -148.60
CA LEU A 294 -81.01 57.64 -148.08
C LEU A 294 -79.90 58.70 -148.25
N SER A 295 -79.63 59.63 -147.32
CA SER A 295 -79.82 59.69 -145.86
C SER A 295 -79.15 58.59 -145.01
N GLU A 296 -78.40 57.65 -145.58
CA GLU A 296 -77.66 56.65 -144.76
C GLU A 296 -76.15 56.57 -145.04
N VAL A 297 -75.63 57.42 -145.93
CA VAL A 297 -74.19 57.44 -146.20
C VAL A 297 -73.44 58.44 -145.31
N ASN A 298 -74.14 59.29 -144.54
CA ASN A 298 -73.50 60.27 -143.67
C ASN A 298 -73.28 59.81 -142.21
N ASP A 299 -73.87 58.71 -141.76
CA ASP A 299 -73.77 58.27 -140.35
C ASP A 299 -72.72 57.18 -140.08
N ARG A 300 -72.16 56.54 -141.11
CA ARG A 300 -71.12 55.50 -140.93
C ARG A 300 -69.69 56.04 -140.87
N ASN A 301 -69.45 57.29 -141.29
CA ASN A 301 -68.12 57.90 -141.21
C ASN A 301 -67.83 58.65 -139.88
N VAL A 302 -68.83 58.91 -139.02
CA VAL A 302 -68.62 59.59 -137.73
C VAL A 302 -68.48 58.60 -136.55
N GLN A 303 -68.95 57.36 -136.68
CA GLN A 303 -68.90 56.37 -135.59
C GLN A 303 -67.56 55.62 -135.48
N LEU A 304 -66.70 55.69 -136.51
CA LEU A 304 -65.38 55.05 -136.49
C LEU A 304 -64.29 55.95 -135.88
N GLU A 305 -64.43 57.28 -135.95
CA GLU A 305 -63.51 58.21 -135.27
C GLU A 305 -63.76 58.28 -133.74
N ALA A 306 -65.01 58.10 -133.28
CA ALA A 306 -65.34 58.15 -131.84
C ALA A 306 -64.83 56.95 -131.03
N LYS A 307 -64.65 55.77 -131.65
CA LYS A 307 -64.15 54.54 -130.99
C LYS A 307 -62.63 54.55 -130.81
N GLU A 308 -61.90 55.27 -131.65
CA GLU A 308 -60.45 55.43 -131.56
C GLU A 308 -60.08 56.33 -130.36
N ASP A 309 -60.85 57.40 -130.15
CA ASP A 309 -60.70 58.29 -128.99
C ASP A 309 -61.07 57.62 -127.65
N GLU A 310 -62.05 56.73 -127.62
CA GLU A 310 -62.47 56.04 -126.39
C GLU A 310 -61.45 54.98 -125.94
N LEU A 311 -60.83 54.26 -126.88
CA LEU A 311 -59.75 53.31 -126.60
C LEU A 311 -58.44 54.01 -126.23
N SER A 312 -58.15 55.17 -126.83
CA SER A 312 -57.00 56.02 -126.46
C SER A 312 -57.13 56.57 -125.02
N ARG A 313 -58.35 56.97 -124.61
CA ARG A 313 -58.62 57.42 -123.22
C ARG A 313 -58.49 56.29 -122.20
N LYS A 314 -58.99 55.08 -122.49
CA LYS A 314 -58.83 53.91 -121.60
C LYS A 314 -57.37 53.46 -121.48
N GLY A 315 -56.60 53.55 -122.57
CA GLY A 315 -55.16 53.27 -122.56
C GLY A 315 -54.39 54.22 -121.64
N LYS A 316 -54.68 55.53 -121.69
CA LYS A 316 -54.10 56.51 -120.75
C LYS A 316 -54.50 56.26 -119.30
N GLN A 317 -55.78 55.96 -119.04
CA GLN A 317 -56.27 55.75 -117.68
C GLN A 317 -55.67 54.49 -117.02
N GLN A 318 -55.43 53.42 -117.79
CA GLN A 318 -54.72 52.23 -117.32
C GLN A 318 -53.23 52.48 -117.12
N GLN A 319 -52.63 53.34 -117.95
CA GLN A 319 -51.22 53.73 -117.80
C GLN A 319 -50.99 54.57 -116.53
N ASP A 320 -51.93 55.45 -116.18
CA ASP A 320 -51.91 56.22 -114.93
C ASP A 320 -52.09 55.32 -113.69
N GLN A 321 -53.01 54.33 -113.73
CA GLN A 321 -53.17 53.36 -112.64
C GLN A 321 -51.94 52.47 -112.44
N ILE A 322 -51.25 52.08 -113.52
CA ILE A 322 -49.99 51.33 -113.43
C ILE A 322 -48.88 52.21 -112.83
N TYR A 323 -48.89 53.52 -113.11
CA TYR A 323 -47.93 54.45 -112.53
C TYR A 323 -48.14 54.60 -111.01
N ASP A 324 -49.38 54.83 -110.56
CA ASP A 324 -49.71 54.94 -109.13
C ASP A 324 -49.41 53.64 -108.36
N LEU A 325 -49.73 52.47 -108.93
CA LEU A 325 -49.41 51.19 -108.30
C LEU A 325 -47.90 50.93 -108.24
N LYS A 326 -47.14 51.38 -109.24
CA LYS A 326 -45.67 51.33 -109.18
C LYS A 326 -45.13 52.25 -108.10
N GLU A 327 -45.67 53.45 -107.95
CA GLU A 327 -45.26 54.38 -106.90
C GLU A 327 -45.54 53.81 -105.49
N GLN A 328 -46.74 53.26 -105.26
CA GLN A 328 -47.08 52.60 -104.00
C GLN A 328 -46.22 51.35 -103.72
N LEU A 329 -45.91 50.56 -104.75
CA LEU A 329 -45.01 49.41 -104.61
C LEU A 329 -43.59 49.85 -104.23
N THR A 330 -43.09 50.94 -104.83
CA THR A 330 -41.77 51.49 -104.48
C THR A 330 -41.74 52.04 -103.05
N HIS A 331 -42.81 52.70 -102.60
CA HIS A 331 -42.92 53.15 -101.21
C HIS A 331 -42.99 51.99 -100.22
N ALA A 332 -43.80 50.96 -100.49
CA ALA A 332 -43.87 49.77 -99.65
C ALA A 332 -42.52 49.00 -99.61
N GLN A 333 -41.81 48.92 -100.74
CA GLN A 333 -40.46 48.33 -100.78
C GLN A 333 -39.43 49.15 -99.99
N ALA A 334 -39.51 50.49 -100.03
CA ALA A 334 -38.64 51.36 -99.25
C ALA A 334 -38.91 51.20 -97.74
N ASP A 335 -40.18 51.14 -97.33
CA ASP A 335 -40.59 50.96 -95.94
C ASP A 335 -40.17 49.60 -95.37
N ILE A 336 -40.31 48.52 -96.15
CA ILE A 336 -39.86 47.18 -95.74
C ILE A 336 -38.33 47.17 -95.60
N LYS A 337 -37.59 47.82 -96.51
CA LYS A 337 -36.13 47.93 -96.40
C LYS A 337 -35.69 48.73 -95.18
N LEU A 338 -36.35 49.84 -94.88
CA LEU A 338 -36.07 50.66 -93.69
C LEU A 338 -36.35 49.89 -92.40
N LYS A 339 -37.50 49.19 -92.32
CA LYS A 339 -37.81 48.33 -91.16
C LYS A 339 -36.82 47.17 -91.04
N GLY A 340 -36.45 46.55 -92.15
CA GLY A 340 -35.43 45.49 -92.20
C GLY A 340 -34.09 45.96 -91.65
N ALA A 341 -33.59 47.10 -92.13
CA ALA A 341 -32.34 47.70 -91.65
C ALA A 341 -32.40 48.07 -90.16
N HIS A 342 -33.53 48.62 -89.69
CA HIS A 342 -33.72 48.96 -88.28
C HIS A 342 -33.73 47.73 -87.34
N TYR A 343 -34.34 46.62 -87.78
CA TYR A 343 -34.32 45.37 -87.01
C TYR A 343 -32.94 44.69 -87.04
N GLU A 344 -32.22 44.74 -88.17
CA GLU A 344 -30.83 44.26 -88.24
C GLU A 344 -29.90 45.06 -87.33
N GLU A 345 -30.04 46.39 -87.27
CA GLU A 345 -29.27 47.24 -86.37
C GLU A 345 -29.56 46.91 -84.90
N LYS A 346 -30.84 46.76 -84.52
CA LYS A 346 -31.23 46.34 -83.17
C LYS A 346 -30.69 44.95 -82.82
N PHE A 347 -30.80 43.99 -83.74
CA PHE A 347 -30.27 42.64 -83.53
C PHE A 347 -28.74 42.65 -83.35
N ASN A 348 -28.02 43.41 -84.15
CA ASN A 348 -26.57 43.55 -84.04
C ASN A 348 -26.17 44.23 -82.72
N ASN A 349 -26.88 45.27 -82.30
CA ASN A 349 -26.65 45.92 -81.01
C ASN A 349 -26.91 44.96 -79.82
N GLU A 350 -28.00 44.18 -79.87
CA GLU A 350 -28.31 43.20 -78.83
C GLU A 350 -27.27 42.06 -78.80
N LYS A 351 -26.81 41.60 -79.97
CA LYS A 351 -25.75 40.60 -80.12
C LYS A 351 -24.41 41.09 -79.57
N GLN A 352 -24.07 42.36 -79.83
CA GLN A 352 -22.86 43.00 -79.30
C GLN A 352 -22.92 43.06 -77.76
N LYS A 353 -24.04 43.55 -77.20
CA LYS A 353 -24.25 43.61 -75.74
C LYS A 353 -24.17 42.22 -75.09
N ASN A 354 -24.82 41.21 -75.66
CA ASN A 354 -24.75 39.84 -75.14
C ASN A 354 -23.33 39.27 -75.19
N LYS A 355 -22.54 39.62 -76.21
CA LYS A 355 -21.13 39.20 -76.31
C LYS A 355 -20.27 39.87 -75.22
N GLU A 356 -20.47 41.15 -74.97
CA GLU A 356 -19.78 41.90 -73.91
C GLU A 356 -20.11 41.32 -72.52
N ILE A 357 -21.40 41.06 -72.24
CA ILE A 357 -21.85 40.43 -71.00
C ILE A 357 -21.23 39.03 -70.83
N LEU A 358 -21.18 38.23 -71.90
CA LEU A 358 -20.58 36.90 -71.84
C LEU A 358 -19.08 36.97 -71.51
N GLN A 359 -18.35 37.90 -72.13
CA GLN A 359 -16.93 38.13 -71.85
C GLN A 359 -16.70 38.61 -70.42
N GLU A 360 -17.57 39.48 -69.91
CA GLU A 360 -17.48 39.96 -68.53
C GLU A 360 -17.70 38.82 -67.53
N VAL A 361 -18.71 37.96 -67.75
CA VAL A 361 -18.98 36.78 -66.93
C VAL A 361 -17.83 35.76 -66.99
N GLU A 362 -17.24 35.52 -68.16
CA GLU A 362 -16.06 34.67 -68.29
C GLU A 362 -14.84 35.25 -67.55
N SER A 363 -14.65 36.58 -67.60
CA SER A 363 -13.59 37.26 -66.87
C SER A 363 -13.77 37.19 -65.34
N LEU A 364 -15.02 37.23 -64.86
CA LEU A 364 -15.33 37.10 -63.43
C LEU A 364 -15.12 35.66 -62.97
N LYS A 365 -15.59 34.67 -63.73
CA LYS A 365 -15.37 33.25 -63.44
C LYS A 365 -13.89 32.89 -63.38
N THR A 366 -13.11 33.37 -64.33
CA THR A 366 -11.65 33.12 -64.33
C THR A 366 -10.95 33.75 -63.13
N ARG A 367 -11.36 34.95 -62.71
CA ARG A 367 -10.85 35.56 -61.47
C ARG A 367 -11.28 34.82 -60.20
N GLU A 368 -12.52 34.34 -60.12
CA GLU A 368 -12.99 33.55 -58.98
C GLU A 368 -12.26 32.21 -58.88
N ILE A 369 -12.10 31.51 -60.01
CA ILE A 369 -11.34 30.25 -60.05
C ILE A 369 -9.89 30.50 -59.62
N ALA A 370 -9.26 31.57 -60.10
CA ALA A 370 -7.89 31.91 -59.71
C ALA A 370 -7.76 32.22 -58.20
N LYS A 371 -8.73 32.93 -57.61
CA LYS A 371 -8.77 33.17 -56.16
C LYS A 371 -8.94 31.88 -55.36
N LEU A 372 -9.88 31.02 -55.77
CA LEU A 372 -10.10 29.73 -55.11
C LEU A 372 -8.88 28.81 -55.20
N GLN A 373 -8.18 28.81 -56.34
CA GLN A 373 -6.92 28.09 -56.49
C GLN A 373 -5.83 28.64 -55.57
N GLN A 374 -5.70 29.96 -55.47
CA GLN A 374 -4.75 30.59 -54.55
C GLN A 374 -5.04 30.27 -53.08
N ASP A 375 -6.31 30.37 -52.66
CA ASP A 375 -6.72 30.02 -51.30
C ASP A 375 -6.46 28.53 -51.00
N PHE A 376 -6.70 27.65 -51.98
CA PHE A 376 -6.37 26.23 -51.87
C PHE A 376 -4.86 26.01 -51.70
N ASP A 377 -4.03 26.63 -52.55
CA ASP A 377 -2.56 26.51 -52.47
C ASP A 377 -2.02 27.03 -51.13
N ASP A 378 -2.57 28.14 -50.61
CA ASP A 378 -2.20 28.70 -49.32
C ASP A 378 -2.58 27.77 -48.16
N THR A 379 -3.77 27.19 -48.18
CA THR A 379 -4.19 26.20 -47.16
C THR A 379 -3.37 24.92 -47.23
N GLU A 380 -3.06 24.43 -48.44
CA GLU A 380 -2.20 23.26 -48.62
C GLU A 380 -0.80 23.51 -48.07
N LYS A 381 -0.23 24.70 -48.32
CA LYS A 381 1.07 25.09 -47.79
C LYS A 381 1.07 25.17 -46.26
N GLN A 382 0.04 25.75 -45.65
CA GLN A 382 -0.11 25.79 -44.19
C GLN A 382 -0.21 24.40 -43.57
N LEU A 383 -0.97 23.49 -44.21
CA LEU A 383 -1.09 22.10 -43.77
C LEU A 383 0.25 21.36 -43.89
N ARG A 384 0.97 21.52 -45.00
CA ARG A 384 2.31 20.94 -45.19
C ARG A 384 3.30 21.43 -44.13
N GLU A 385 3.32 22.73 -43.83
CA GLU A 385 4.17 23.27 -42.76
C GLU A 385 3.82 22.71 -41.38
N ARG A 386 2.53 22.53 -41.10
CA ARG A 386 2.07 21.93 -39.83
C ARG A 386 2.43 20.46 -39.73
N ILE A 387 2.29 19.68 -40.80
CA ILE A 387 2.73 18.29 -40.88
C ILE A 387 4.24 18.21 -40.61
N ASN A 388 5.05 19.02 -41.30
CA ASN A 388 6.50 19.04 -41.11
C ASN A 388 6.93 19.44 -39.67
N LYS A 389 6.13 20.26 -38.99
CA LYS A 389 6.36 20.60 -37.58
C LYS A 389 6.05 19.44 -36.66
N LEU A 390 4.93 18.75 -36.90
CA LEU A 390 4.53 17.57 -36.12
C LEU A 390 5.50 16.40 -36.34
N GLU A 391 6.00 16.20 -37.56
CA GLU A 391 7.02 15.18 -37.85
C GLU A 391 8.34 15.44 -37.13
N ARG A 392 8.78 16.71 -37.07
CA ARG A 392 9.95 17.09 -36.26
C ARG A 392 9.75 16.80 -34.78
N GLN A 393 8.60 17.18 -34.22
CA GLN A 393 8.27 16.87 -32.83
C GLN A 393 8.20 15.36 -32.56
N ARG A 394 7.68 14.57 -33.52
CA ARG A 394 7.64 13.10 -33.42
C ARG A 394 9.06 12.53 -33.34
N LEU A 395 9.96 12.98 -34.21
CA LEU A 395 11.37 12.57 -34.23
C LEU A 395 12.10 12.94 -32.93
N GLU A 396 11.90 14.16 -32.41
CA GLU A 396 12.47 14.59 -31.13
C GLU A 396 11.99 13.68 -29.97
N LEU A 397 10.70 13.39 -29.91
CA LEU A 397 10.14 12.48 -28.90
C LEU A 397 10.64 11.04 -29.06
N GLU A 398 10.78 10.55 -30.29
CA GLU A 398 11.36 9.22 -30.57
C GLU A 398 12.81 9.12 -30.07
N GLU A 399 13.61 10.17 -30.26
CA GLU A 399 14.98 10.25 -29.73
C GLU A 399 15.01 10.31 -28.20
N GLU A 400 14.14 11.11 -27.56
CA GLU A 400 14.03 11.17 -26.10
C GLU A 400 13.65 9.81 -25.51
N VAL A 401 12.67 9.13 -26.11
CA VAL A 401 12.27 7.77 -25.71
C VAL A 401 13.42 6.79 -25.86
N SER A 402 14.19 6.88 -26.95
CA SER A 402 15.37 6.04 -27.15
C SER A 402 16.44 6.27 -26.08
N LYS A 403 16.75 7.54 -25.76
CA LYS A 403 17.68 7.93 -24.68
C LYS A 403 17.21 7.42 -23.33
N LEU A 404 15.94 7.63 -22.97
CA LEU A 404 15.36 7.15 -21.71
C LEU A 404 15.40 5.63 -21.60
N LYS A 405 15.14 4.90 -22.69
CA LYS A 405 15.27 3.43 -22.72
C LYS A 405 16.71 2.98 -22.47
N SER A 406 17.68 3.64 -23.09
CA SER A 406 19.11 3.32 -22.89
C SER A 406 19.56 3.59 -21.46
N GLN A 407 19.10 4.70 -20.86
CA GLN A 407 19.39 5.07 -19.49
C GLN A 407 18.77 4.07 -18.50
N ALA A 408 17.50 3.72 -18.69
CA ALA A 408 16.82 2.73 -17.86
C ALA A 408 17.49 1.35 -17.92
N ALA A 409 17.99 0.95 -19.09
CA ALA A 409 18.75 -0.29 -19.24
C ALA A 409 20.09 -0.23 -18.47
N ALA A 410 20.82 0.89 -18.54
CA ALA A 410 22.06 1.09 -17.82
C ALA A 410 21.85 1.09 -16.30
N ASP A 411 20.81 1.77 -15.82
CA ASP A 411 20.48 1.82 -14.39
C ASP A 411 20.02 0.45 -13.88
N ARG A 412 19.32 -0.34 -14.70
CA ARG A 412 18.98 -1.73 -14.36
C ARG A 412 20.24 -2.59 -14.20
N ILE A 413 21.20 -2.48 -15.11
CA ILE A 413 22.46 -3.24 -15.04
C ILE A 413 23.22 -2.88 -13.75
N LYS A 414 23.34 -1.59 -13.41
CA LYS A 414 23.98 -1.15 -12.16
C LYS A 414 23.28 -1.70 -10.93
N ALA A 415 21.95 -1.65 -10.89
CA ALA A 415 21.18 -2.20 -9.78
C ALA A 415 21.34 -3.72 -9.65
N GLU A 416 21.43 -4.44 -10.77
CA GLU A 416 21.69 -5.89 -10.80
C GLU A 416 23.11 -6.21 -10.29
N GLU A 417 24.12 -5.42 -10.65
CA GLU A 417 25.49 -5.54 -10.15
C GLU A 417 25.57 -5.27 -8.64
N GLU A 418 24.97 -4.17 -8.17
CA GLU A 418 24.91 -3.84 -6.74
C GLU A 418 24.20 -4.97 -5.96
N LEU A 419 23.08 -5.47 -6.46
CA LEU A 419 22.36 -6.60 -5.85
C LEU A 419 23.23 -7.86 -5.80
N ALA A 420 24.01 -8.14 -6.84
CA ALA A 420 24.92 -9.28 -6.86
C ALA A 420 26.02 -9.15 -5.80
N THR A 421 26.61 -7.97 -5.64
CA THR A 421 27.63 -7.71 -4.61
C THR A 421 27.06 -7.84 -3.19
N VAL A 422 25.86 -7.32 -2.95
CA VAL A 422 25.20 -7.44 -1.65
C VAL A 422 24.86 -8.89 -1.33
N LYS A 423 24.35 -9.65 -2.31
CA LYS A 423 24.08 -11.09 -2.15
C LYS A 423 25.36 -11.88 -1.83
N GLN A 424 26.47 -11.55 -2.48
CA GLN A 424 27.76 -12.19 -2.20
C GLN A 424 28.24 -11.87 -0.78
N LYS A 425 28.08 -10.61 -0.34
CA LYS A 425 28.46 -10.20 1.02
C LYS A 425 27.62 -10.91 2.08
N ILE A 426 26.29 -10.98 1.90
CA ILE A 426 25.39 -11.70 2.81
C ILE A 426 25.80 -13.17 2.92
N ARG A 427 26.06 -13.84 1.79
CA ARG A 427 26.52 -15.24 1.80
C ARG A 427 27.83 -15.42 2.58
N SER A 428 28.81 -14.53 2.37
CA SER A 428 30.06 -14.57 3.11
C SER A 428 29.85 -14.36 4.62
N ASP A 429 28.99 -13.42 5.00
CA ASP A 429 28.69 -13.13 6.42
C ASP A 429 27.94 -14.31 7.06
N GLU A 430 27.00 -14.95 6.35
CA GLU A 430 26.31 -16.18 6.77
C GLU A 430 27.27 -17.35 6.96
N GLU A 431 28.19 -17.59 6.01
CA GLU A 431 29.22 -18.63 6.12
C GLU A 431 30.15 -18.39 7.33
N GLN A 432 30.55 -17.14 7.57
CA GLN A 432 31.34 -16.78 8.74
C GLN A 432 30.58 -17.00 10.05
N HIS A 433 29.32 -16.59 10.11
CA HIS A 433 28.48 -16.81 11.28
C HIS A 433 28.25 -18.29 11.55
N GLN A 434 28.01 -19.09 10.50
CA GLN A 434 27.88 -20.54 10.63
C GLN A 434 29.16 -21.15 11.21
N LYS A 435 30.33 -20.78 10.68
CA LYS A 435 31.62 -21.26 11.19
C LYS A 435 31.85 -20.89 12.66
N GLN A 436 31.51 -19.65 13.05
CA GLN A 436 31.60 -19.22 14.45
C GLN A 436 30.68 -20.03 15.38
N LEU A 437 29.47 -20.37 14.91
CA LEU A 437 28.53 -21.20 15.67
C LEU A 437 29.05 -22.63 15.80
N GLU A 438 29.59 -23.22 14.72
CA GLU A 438 30.20 -24.55 14.74
C GLU A 438 31.40 -24.62 15.71
N ASP A 439 32.27 -23.61 15.71
CA ASP A 439 33.40 -23.53 16.64
C ASP A 439 32.92 -23.39 18.09
N ARG A 440 31.90 -22.57 18.36
CA ARG A 440 31.28 -22.46 19.70
C ARG A 440 30.66 -23.78 20.15
N MET A 441 29.95 -24.47 19.27
CA MET A 441 29.39 -25.79 19.59
C MET A 441 30.49 -26.80 19.93
N ARG A 442 31.62 -26.77 19.21
CA ARG A 442 32.76 -27.64 19.49
C ARG A 442 33.36 -27.36 20.87
N ILE A 443 33.55 -26.09 21.23
CA ILE A 443 34.07 -25.70 22.56
C ILE A 443 33.10 -26.11 23.67
N LEU A 444 31.79 -25.87 23.49
CA LEU A 444 30.79 -26.28 24.47
C LEU A 444 30.73 -27.80 24.64
N GLN A 445 30.90 -28.55 23.55
CA GLN A 445 30.96 -30.01 23.59
C GLN A 445 32.19 -30.50 24.35
N GLN A 446 33.36 -29.89 24.12
CA GLN A 446 34.58 -30.20 24.89
C GLN A 446 34.39 -29.92 26.38
N SER A 447 33.86 -28.75 26.75
CA SER A 447 33.59 -28.39 28.16
C SER A 447 32.58 -29.35 28.81
N LYS A 448 31.56 -29.78 28.07
CA LYS A 448 30.61 -30.80 28.54
C LYS A 448 31.31 -32.13 28.82
N ASP A 449 32.16 -32.58 27.92
CA ASP A 449 32.88 -33.85 28.07
C ASP A 449 33.88 -33.79 29.25
N GLU A 450 34.56 -32.65 29.45
CA GLU A 450 35.42 -32.39 30.61
C GLU A 450 34.64 -32.43 31.93
N LEU A 451 33.49 -31.73 32.01
CA LEU A 451 32.63 -31.72 33.19
C LEU A 451 32.07 -33.12 33.48
N GLN A 452 31.72 -33.88 32.45
CA GLN A 452 31.26 -35.25 32.58
C GLN A 452 32.38 -36.17 33.11
N SER A 453 33.61 -36.01 32.61
CA SER A 453 34.78 -36.72 33.13
C SER A 453 35.05 -36.38 34.60
N HIS A 454 35.00 -35.10 34.98
CA HIS A 454 35.15 -34.67 36.37
C HIS A 454 34.05 -35.25 37.27
N SER A 455 32.80 -35.24 36.82
CA SER A 455 31.68 -35.84 37.57
C SER A 455 31.88 -37.34 37.77
N ASN A 456 32.32 -38.05 36.74
CA ASN A 456 32.60 -39.49 36.84
C ASN A 456 33.76 -39.77 37.80
N HIS A 457 34.83 -38.95 37.75
CA HIS A 457 35.95 -39.07 38.68
C HIS A 457 35.51 -38.82 40.13
N GLN A 458 34.70 -37.78 40.38
CA GLN A 458 34.14 -37.51 41.71
C GLN A 458 33.26 -38.67 42.20
N LYS A 459 32.41 -39.25 41.34
CA LYS A 459 31.61 -40.43 41.69
C LYS A 459 32.49 -41.62 42.08
N ALA A 460 33.56 -41.87 41.34
CA ALA A 460 34.51 -42.94 41.67
C ALA A 460 35.19 -42.71 43.02
N LEU A 461 35.63 -41.47 43.30
CA LEU A 461 36.22 -41.11 44.59
C LEU A 461 35.23 -41.28 45.75
N ILE A 462 33.97 -40.88 45.56
CA ILE A 462 32.92 -41.08 46.56
C ILE A 462 32.74 -42.57 46.85
N LEU A 463 32.69 -43.42 45.83
CA LEU A 463 32.58 -44.87 46.01
C LEU A 463 33.78 -45.46 46.76
N GLU A 464 35.00 -45.00 46.46
CA GLU A 464 36.21 -45.42 47.18
C GLU A 464 36.16 -45.00 48.66
N LEU A 465 35.78 -43.75 48.94
CA LEU A 465 35.63 -43.24 50.30
C LEU A 465 34.52 -43.98 51.07
N GLN A 466 33.40 -44.29 50.42
CA GLN A 466 32.33 -45.11 51.00
C GLN A 466 32.85 -46.51 51.35
N GLY A 467 33.62 -47.15 50.46
CA GLY A 467 34.26 -48.45 50.74
C GLY A 467 35.23 -48.40 51.93
N LYS A 468 36.08 -47.36 51.99
CA LYS A 468 36.97 -47.14 53.15
C LYS A 468 36.19 -46.92 54.44
N ASN A 469 35.11 -46.14 54.38
CA ASN A 469 34.26 -45.89 55.54
C ASN A 469 33.60 -47.18 56.04
N SER A 470 33.06 -48.01 55.16
CA SER A 470 32.52 -49.33 55.51
C SER A 470 33.58 -50.27 56.10
N SER A 471 34.82 -50.24 55.58
CA SER A 471 35.94 -51.00 56.17
C SER A 471 36.28 -50.52 57.58
N MET A 472 36.37 -49.20 57.77
CA MET A 472 36.64 -48.60 59.09
C MET A 472 35.49 -48.87 60.08
N GLU A 473 34.24 -48.87 59.63
CA GLU A 473 33.09 -49.25 60.44
C GLU A 473 33.18 -50.72 60.89
N LEU A 474 33.58 -51.62 59.99
CA LEU A 474 33.81 -53.02 60.33
C LEU A 474 34.95 -53.17 61.35
N GLU A 475 36.08 -52.48 61.16
CA GLU A 475 37.20 -52.46 62.10
C GLU A 475 36.78 -51.93 63.47
N LEU A 476 36.04 -50.81 63.52
CA LEU A 476 35.47 -50.26 64.75
C LEU A 476 34.58 -51.27 65.46
N GLU A 477 33.73 -51.99 64.72
CA GLU A 477 32.86 -53.02 65.28
C GLU A 477 33.66 -54.21 65.82
N THR A 478 34.72 -54.64 65.14
CA THR A 478 35.62 -55.67 65.67
C THR A 478 36.35 -55.23 66.93
N HIS A 479 36.80 -53.97 66.98
CA HIS A 479 37.43 -53.40 68.18
C HIS A 479 36.46 -53.28 69.34
N LYS A 480 35.21 -52.83 69.10
CA LYS A 480 34.15 -52.84 70.11
C LYS A 480 33.93 -54.23 70.69
N ARG A 481 33.76 -55.24 69.83
CA ARG A 481 33.62 -56.64 70.28
C ARG A 481 34.82 -57.11 71.11
N ARG A 482 36.03 -56.69 70.75
CA ARG A 482 37.24 -57.02 71.52
C ARG A 482 37.28 -56.33 72.87
N ILE A 483 36.88 -55.06 72.95
CA ILE A 483 36.74 -54.32 74.21
C ILE A 483 35.69 -55.00 75.10
N ASP A 484 34.54 -55.38 74.54
CA ASP A 484 33.49 -56.07 75.29
C ASP A 484 33.97 -57.45 75.82
N ALA A 485 34.72 -58.20 75.00
CA ALA A 485 35.34 -59.45 75.43
C ALA A 485 36.37 -59.22 76.56
N GLN A 486 37.20 -58.18 76.48
CA GLN A 486 38.14 -57.84 77.54
C GLN A 486 37.44 -57.35 78.81
N ASN A 487 36.35 -56.59 78.68
CA ASN A 487 35.54 -56.13 79.82
C ASN A 487 34.86 -57.31 80.53
N THR A 488 34.35 -58.29 79.78
CA THR A 488 33.77 -59.51 80.36
C THR A 488 34.83 -60.37 81.05
N GLU A 489 36.03 -60.50 80.47
CA GLU A 489 37.16 -61.20 81.11
C GLU A 489 37.63 -60.47 82.39
N LEU A 490 37.76 -59.14 82.34
CA LEU A 490 38.10 -58.31 83.51
C LEU A 490 37.04 -58.41 84.59
N SER A 491 35.76 -58.40 84.23
CA SER A 491 34.64 -58.63 85.16
C SER A 491 34.72 -60.02 85.80
N GLY A 492 35.02 -61.05 85.00
CA GLY A 492 35.26 -62.41 85.49
C GLY A 492 36.40 -62.47 86.50
N LYS A 493 37.58 -61.92 86.16
CA LYS A 493 38.73 -61.86 87.07
C LYS A 493 38.46 -61.04 88.32
N ASN A 494 37.69 -59.94 88.21
CA ASN A 494 37.31 -59.13 89.35
C ASN A 494 36.38 -59.91 90.29
N ASN A 495 35.45 -60.70 89.74
CA ASN A 495 34.59 -61.59 90.53
C ASN A 495 35.39 -62.71 91.21
N GLU A 496 36.37 -63.32 90.52
CA GLU A 496 37.29 -64.29 91.10
C GLU A 496 38.12 -63.67 92.23
N MET A 497 38.70 -62.48 92.01
CA MET A 497 39.44 -61.74 93.04
C MET A 497 38.54 -61.40 94.23
N MET A 498 37.29 -61.00 94.01
CA MET A 498 36.34 -60.73 95.09
C MET A 498 35.98 -62.01 95.87
N ALA A 499 35.89 -63.16 95.21
CA ALA A 499 35.72 -64.45 95.88
C ALA A 499 36.96 -64.84 96.70
N GLU A 500 38.17 -64.64 96.17
CA GLU A 500 39.44 -64.87 96.86
C GLU A 500 39.56 -63.97 98.10
N VAL A 501 39.29 -62.67 97.96
CA VAL A 501 39.24 -61.70 99.06
C VAL A 501 38.17 -62.08 100.09
N GLY A 502 37.02 -62.59 99.65
CA GLY A 502 35.97 -63.13 100.52
C GLY A 502 36.47 -64.31 101.35
N LYS A 503 37.20 -65.23 100.74
CA LYS A 503 37.80 -66.41 101.40
C LYS A 503 38.85 -66.00 102.43
N VAL A 504 39.75 -65.08 102.05
CA VAL A 504 40.75 -64.52 102.97
C VAL A 504 40.10 -63.76 104.14
N LYS A 505 39.04 -62.97 103.89
CA LYS A 505 38.28 -62.32 104.97
C LYS A 505 37.65 -63.32 105.93
N LEU A 506 37.19 -64.47 105.45
CA LEU A 506 36.63 -65.54 106.29
C LEU A 506 37.72 -66.16 107.17
N GLU A 507 38.89 -66.47 106.60
CA GLU A 507 40.05 -66.99 107.34
C GLU A 507 40.55 -66.00 108.40
N VAL A 508 40.60 -64.70 108.08
CA VAL A 508 40.96 -63.65 109.04
C VAL A 508 39.92 -63.57 110.16
N LYS A 509 38.62 -63.64 109.86
CA LYS A 509 37.57 -63.68 110.89
C LYS A 509 37.69 -64.90 111.80
N GLN A 510 37.97 -66.08 111.24
CA GLN A 510 38.18 -67.31 112.02
C GLN A 510 39.40 -67.19 112.95
N LYS A 511 40.51 -66.64 112.45
CA LYS A 511 41.70 -66.36 113.28
C LYS A 511 41.44 -65.33 114.38
N MET A 512 40.67 -64.27 114.10
CA MET A 512 40.30 -63.30 115.13
C MET A 512 39.44 -63.93 116.24
N ALA A 513 38.49 -64.81 115.89
CA ALA A 513 37.69 -65.53 116.89
C ALA A 513 38.54 -66.47 117.76
N GLN A 514 39.52 -67.16 117.17
CA GLN A 514 40.48 -67.99 117.93
C GLN A 514 41.33 -67.14 118.90
N LEU A 515 41.84 -65.99 118.43
CA LEU A 515 42.61 -65.07 119.28
C LEU A 515 41.78 -64.44 120.40
N GLU A 516 40.48 -64.19 120.17
CA GLU A 516 39.57 -63.72 121.23
C GLU A 516 39.35 -64.79 122.31
N THR A 517 39.23 -66.07 121.93
CA THR A 517 39.14 -67.18 122.91
C THR A 517 40.43 -67.36 123.71
N GLU A 518 41.61 -67.22 123.08
CA GLU A 518 42.90 -67.25 123.79
C GLU A 518 43.08 -66.06 124.74
N ARG A 519 42.62 -64.87 124.35
CA ARG A 519 42.64 -63.68 125.20
C ARG A 519 41.72 -63.82 126.41
N GLN A 520 40.59 -64.50 126.26
CA GLN A 520 39.68 -64.79 127.37
C GLN A 520 40.34 -65.76 128.38
N ALA A 521 40.99 -66.82 127.90
CA ALA A 521 41.78 -67.74 128.73
C ALA A 521 42.96 -67.04 129.44
N GLN A 522 43.64 -66.08 128.79
CA GLN A 522 44.71 -65.29 129.43
C GLN A 522 44.19 -64.39 130.56
N ASN A 523 42.96 -63.89 130.47
CA ASN A 523 42.36 -63.08 131.53
C ASN A 523 42.02 -63.93 132.77
N GLU A 524 41.53 -65.15 132.57
CA GLU A 524 41.29 -66.11 133.67
C GLU A 524 42.61 -66.48 134.39
N LEU A 525 43.68 -66.71 133.63
CA LEU A 525 45.02 -66.93 134.20
C LEU A 525 45.55 -65.73 135.00
N LYS A 526 45.23 -64.50 134.58
CA LYS A 526 45.62 -63.28 135.31
C LYS A 526 44.93 -63.15 136.67
N GLU A 527 43.66 -63.54 136.77
CA GLU A 527 42.95 -63.54 138.07
C GLU A 527 43.53 -64.58 139.03
N GLU A 528 43.96 -65.72 138.52
CA GLU A 528 44.58 -66.80 139.32
C GLU A 528 45.98 -66.42 139.82
N ILE A 529 46.78 -65.74 138.99
CA ILE A 529 48.05 -65.11 139.39
C ILE A 529 47.82 -64.04 140.48
N GLY A 530 46.70 -63.31 140.41
CA GLY A 530 46.30 -62.33 141.43
C GLY A 530 46.01 -62.95 142.79
N ARG A 531 45.36 -64.13 142.83
CA ARG A 531 45.14 -64.90 144.07
C ARG A 531 46.45 -65.39 144.67
N LEU A 532 47.30 -66.02 143.86
CA LEU A 532 48.59 -66.58 144.32
C LEU A 532 49.54 -65.50 144.87
N LYS A 533 49.54 -64.29 144.30
CA LYS A 533 50.31 -63.14 144.82
C LYS A 533 49.87 -62.69 146.22
N ARG A 534 48.57 -62.72 146.54
CA ARG A 534 48.09 -62.37 147.89
C ARG A 534 48.53 -63.40 148.93
N GLN A 535 48.53 -64.68 148.55
CA GLN A 535 48.95 -65.78 149.42
C GLN A 535 50.46 -65.72 149.75
N ILE A 536 51.30 -65.33 148.78
CA ILE A 536 52.73 -65.12 148.99
C ILE A 536 52.98 -63.90 149.89
N SER A 537 52.23 -62.80 149.71
CA SER A 537 52.36 -61.61 150.57
C SER A 537 52.09 -61.91 152.05
N GLU A 538 51.11 -62.78 152.33
CA GLU A 538 50.72 -63.15 153.70
C GLU A 538 51.75 -64.08 154.36
N GLN A 539 52.36 -64.99 153.60
CA GLN A 539 53.48 -65.84 154.04
C GLN A 539 54.76 -65.03 154.30
N THR A 540 55.04 -64.01 153.48
CA THR A 540 56.24 -63.17 153.62
C THR A 540 56.17 -62.27 154.87
N GLY A 541 54.97 -61.88 155.30
CA GLY A 541 54.76 -61.15 156.57
C GLY A 541 55.13 -61.99 157.79
N LYS A 542 54.70 -63.25 157.84
CA LYS A 542 55.00 -64.18 158.95
C LYS A 542 56.49 -64.52 159.06
N HIS A 543 57.22 -64.56 157.95
CA HIS A 543 58.66 -64.79 157.97
C HIS A 543 59.48 -63.56 158.42
N ARG A 544 58.99 -62.33 158.24
CA ARG A 544 59.67 -61.12 158.75
C ARG A 544 59.66 -61.02 160.27
N GLU A 545 58.56 -61.39 160.93
CA GLU A 545 58.48 -61.36 162.39
C GLU A 545 59.44 -62.38 163.02
N LEU A 546 59.57 -63.57 162.42
CA LEU A 546 60.47 -64.62 162.92
C LEU A 546 61.96 -64.28 162.79
N ILE A 547 62.34 -63.53 161.75
CA ILE A 547 63.73 -63.06 161.54
C ILE A 547 64.08 -61.99 162.59
N HIS A 548 63.14 -61.10 162.91
CA HIS A 548 63.39 -60.02 163.85
C HIS A 548 63.63 -60.51 165.30
N ASP A 549 62.97 -61.60 165.70
CA ASP A 549 63.22 -62.23 166.99
C ASP A 549 64.59 -62.93 167.05
N LYS A 550 65.09 -63.46 165.93
CA LYS A 550 66.40 -64.10 165.84
C LYS A 550 67.56 -63.11 165.79
N GLU A 551 67.36 -61.92 165.20
CA GLU A 551 68.37 -60.85 165.17
C GLU A 551 68.66 -60.27 166.57
N ARG A 552 67.64 -60.14 167.44
CA ARG A 552 67.84 -59.73 168.85
C ARG A 552 68.66 -60.74 169.67
N GLU A 553 68.58 -62.02 169.33
CA GLU A 553 69.32 -63.09 170.01
C GLU A 553 70.81 -63.07 169.65
N ILE A 554 71.15 -62.60 168.43
CA ILE A 554 72.53 -62.50 167.92
C ILE A 554 73.27 -61.29 168.52
N GLU A 555 72.62 -60.15 168.69
CA GLU A 555 73.26 -58.95 169.30
C GLU A 555 73.73 -59.21 170.74
N SER A 556 72.95 -59.96 171.53
CA SER A 556 73.28 -60.36 172.91
C SER A 556 74.53 -61.25 173.01
N LEU A 557 74.81 -62.07 172.00
CA LEU A 557 75.95 -62.99 171.99
C LEU A 557 77.25 -62.32 171.50
N GLN A 558 77.16 -61.30 170.63
CA GLN A 558 78.33 -60.58 170.12
C GLN A 558 78.99 -59.68 171.18
N GLU A 559 78.24 -59.22 172.20
CA GLU A 559 78.79 -58.38 173.26
C GLU A 559 79.68 -59.17 174.23
N LYS A 560 79.34 -60.44 174.53
CA LYS A 560 80.14 -61.32 175.39
C LYS A 560 81.48 -61.77 174.78
N VAL A 561 81.60 -61.77 173.45
CA VAL A 561 82.85 -62.15 172.77
C VAL A 561 83.87 -61.01 172.80
N ARG A 562 83.42 -59.74 172.75
CA ARG A 562 84.33 -58.56 172.76
C ARG A 562 85.09 -58.36 174.07
N GLU A 563 84.56 -58.81 175.19
CA GLU A 563 85.25 -58.69 176.48
C GLU A 563 86.37 -59.73 176.64
N LYS A 564 86.18 -60.94 176.12
CA LYS A 564 87.17 -62.03 176.18
C LYS A 564 88.41 -61.78 175.32
N ASP A 565 88.26 -61.09 174.19
CA ASP A 565 89.40 -60.75 173.31
C ASP A 565 90.32 -59.68 173.90
N LYS A 566 89.83 -58.82 174.80
CA LYS A 566 90.65 -57.78 175.45
C LYS A 566 91.61 -58.36 176.50
N GLU A 567 91.29 -59.48 177.13
CA GLU A 567 92.18 -60.18 178.07
C GLU A 567 93.37 -60.87 177.36
N LEU A 568 93.15 -61.36 176.14
CA LEU A 568 94.14 -62.12 175.37
C LEU A 568 95.28 -61.27 174.77
N ILE A 569 95.01 -59.99 174.47
CA ILE A 569 96.00 -59.10 173.88
C ILE A 569 97.05 -58.67 174.90
N ARG A 570 96.67 -58.44 176.17
CA ARG A 570 97.63 -58.02 177.22
C ARG A 570 98.70 -59.06 177.51
N MET A 571 98.35 -60.35 177.50
CA MET A 571 99.31 -61.42 177.79
C MET A 571 100.38 -61.59 176.70
N ARG A 572 100.13 -61.14 175.46
CA ARG A 572 101.08 -61.28 174.35
C ARG A 572 102.16 -60.19 174.32
N GLU A 573 101.92 -59.04 174.96
CA GLU A 573 102.90 -57.95 174.99
C GLU A 573 104.03 -58.19 176.02
N GLU A 574 103.77 -58.96 177.07
CA GLU A 574 104.77 -59.27 178.12
C GLU A 574 105.85 -60.27 177.66
N ASP A 575 105.57 -61.12 176.65
CA ASP A 575 106.52 -62.14 176.16
C ASP A 575 107.47 -61.64 175.06
N ALA A 576 107.08 -60.60 174.31
CA ALA A 576 107.89 -60.10 173.19
C ALA A 576 109.14 -59.30 173.64
N GLN A 577 109.08 -58.62 174.80
CA GLN A 577 110.20 -57.79 175.26
C GLN A 577 111.38 -58.60 175.83
N ARG A 578 111.16 -59.84 176.33
CA ARG A 578 112.23 -60.70 176.86
C ARG A 578 113.15 -61.29 175.77
N SER A 579 112.65 -61.50 174.56
CA SER A 579 113.44 -62.11 173.48
C SER A 579 114.42 -61.14 172.78
N SER A 580 114.15 -59.83 172.83
CA SER A 580 114.93 -58.84 172.06
C SER A 580 116.32 -58.56 172.66
N MET A 581 116.46 -58.55 173.99
CA MET A 581 117.74 -58.15 174.60
C MET A 581 118.81 -59.27 174.62
N LEU A 582 118.42 -60.54 174.43
CA LEU A 582 119.34 -61.68 174.38
C LEU A 582 120.09 -61.77 173.04
N GLN A 583 119.58 -61.13 171.98
CA GLN A 583 120.16 -61.21 170.63
C GLN A 583 121.27 -60.16 170.37
N SER A 584 121.26 -59.05 171.12
CA SER A 584 122.24 -57.97 170.97
C SER A 584 123.64 -58.34 171.50
N ALA A 585 123.73 -59.26 172.47
CA ALA A 585 125.00 -59.66 173.08
C ALA A 585 125.89 -60.57 172.20
N ILE A 586 125.39 -61.09 171.07
CA ILE A 586 126.07 -62.18 170.33
C ILE A 586 126.80 -61.69 169.06
N MET A 587 126.46 -60.52 168.50
CA MET A 587 127.02 -60.09 167.20
C MET A 587 128.39 -59.38 167.27
N THR A 588 129.00 -59.19 168.43
CA THR A 588 130.22 -58.36 168.55
C THR A 588 131.52 -59.14 168.81
N TYR A 589 131.49 -60.49 168.90
CA TYR A 589 132.68 -61.22 169.36
C TYR A 589 133.57 -61.91 168.31
N VAL A 590 133.19 -62.20 167.06
CA VAL A 590 134.11 -62.99 166.20
C VAL A 590 134.13 -62.59 164.72
N ALA A 591 134.82 -61.48 164.44
CA ALA A 591 135.88 -61.47 163.44
C ALA A 591 137.22 -61.21 164.18
N ARG A 592 138.07 -62.24 164.24
CA ARG A 592 139.44 -62.35 164.83
C ARG A 592 139.60 -62.59 166.34
N SER A 593 139.43 -63.85 166.74
CA SER A 593 140.52 -64.77 167.18
C SER A 593 139.98 -66.21 167.37
N PRO A 594 140.82 -67.27 167.34
CA PRO A 594 140.40 -68.60 166.86
C PRO A 594 140.29 -69.69 167.94
N HIS A 595 139.33 -70.63 167.78
CA HIS A 595 139.51 -72.10 167.77
C HIS A 595 138.17 -72.87 167.90
N LYS A 596 138.02 -73.92 167.07
CA LYS A 596 136.94 -74.93 166.96
C LYS A 596 135.54 -74.46 166.60
#